data_AF-A0A5C6E7R5-F1
#
_entry.id   AF-A0A5C6E7R5-F1
#
_cell.length_a   1.000
_cell.length_b   1.000
_cell.length_c   1.000
_cell.angle_alpha   90.00
_cell.angle_beta   90.00
_cell.angle_gamma   90.00
#
_symmetry.space_group_name_H-M   'P 1'
#
loop_
_entity.id
_entity.type
_entity.pdbx_description
1 polymer ?
#
loop_
_entity_poly.entity_id
_entity_poly.type
_entity_poly.pdbx_seq_one_letter_code
_entity_poly.pdbx_strand_id
1 'polypeptide(L)'
;MLDAWFCKTSDFFPDSHCVPTRDPGGRVKCNQVAIVKTVHLSYGFAMHHLFGLCGFFAFCRAQRVPSQRVAPQRAGQWGRGFIRLLGVNQIKIGIVTVSDRASRGEYVDRGGPAILDYLHDVLMSPFEPLSRLIADEQSRIEQVLIELCDQEKCCFVVTTGGTGPTRRDITPEATEVVCDKMMPGFGEQMRKASLEIVPTAILSRQTAGIRGSSLILNLPGKPAAISDCLEAVFPAIPYCIDLIGGPSLRTREARLVAFRPKSS
;
A
#
# COMPACT_ATOMS: atom_id res chain seq x y z
N MET A 1 -18.94 -14.24 46.60
CA MET A 1 -18.88 -13.07 47.50
C MET A 1 -17.41 -12.74 47.67
N LEU A 2 -16.93 -11.73 46.92
CA LEU A 2 -15.78 -10.81 47.14
C LEU A 2 -14.50 -11.39 47.76
N ASP A 3 -13.26 -11.21 47.28
CA ASP A 3 -12.68 -10.31 46.29
C ASP A 3 -11.20 -10.71 46.07
N ALA A 4 -10.56 -10.02 45.12
CA ALA A 4 -9.12 -9.82 44.93
C ALA A 4 -8.38 -10.77 43.96
N TRP A 5 -8.48 -10.34 42.70
CA TRP A 5 -7.52 -10.54 41.63
C TRP A 5 -6.11 -10.08 42.03
N PHE A 6 -5.13 -10.96 41.87
CA PHE A 6 -3.71 -10.58 41.78
C PHE A 6 -3.08 -11.26 40.56
N CYS A 7 -2.36 -10.44 39.81
CA CYS A 7 -1.77 -10.70 38.49
C CYS A 7 -0.74 -11.83 38.51
N LYS A 8 -0.92 -12.83 37.65
CA LYS A 8 0.12 -13.78 37.22
C LYS A 8 0.19 -13.78 35.70
N THR A 9 1.24 -13.20 35.15
CA THR A 9 1.70 -13.48 33.78
C THR A 9 2.81 -14.52 33.87
N SER A 10 2.42 -15.79 33.73
CA SER A 10 3.26 -16.93 33.32
C SER A 10 2.94 -17.17 31.84
N ASP A 11 3.84 -16.94 30.90
CA ASP A 11 4.95 -17.80 30.45
C ASP A 11 4.62 -18.33 29.04
N PHE A 12 5.68 -18.64 28.29
CA PHE A 12 5.75 -19.42 27.04
C PHE A 12 5.54 -18.71 25.68
N PHE A 13 6.62 -18.08 25.21
CA PHE A 13 7.20 -18.43 23.91
C PHE A 13 8.31 -19.46 24.14
N PRO A 14 8.30 -20.66 23.53
CA PRO A 14 9.47 -21.53 23.48
C PRO A 14 10.34 -21.24 22.25
N ASP A 15 11.64 -21.49 22.43
CA ASP A 15 12.66 -21.82 21.43
C ASP A 15 13.27 -20.72 20.55
N SER A 16 14.25 -20.02 21.13
CA SER A 16 15.47 -19.66 20.38
C SER A 16 16.71 -19.93 21.25
N HIS A 17 17.24 -21.14 21.13
CA HIS A 17 18.57 -21.45 21.62
C HIS A 17 19.61 -20.71 20.75
N CYS A 18 20.03 -19.53 21.19
CA CYS A 18 21.27 -18.91 20.69
C CYS A 18 22.46 -19.60 21.34
N VAL A 19 23.13 -20.50 20.62
CA VAL A 19 24.44 -21.04 21.02
C VAL A 19 25.53 -20.02 20.65
N PRO A 20 26.31 -19.50 21.61
CA PRO A 20 27.38 -18.56 21.30
C PRO A 20 28.62 -19.28 20.77
N THR A 21 29.02 -19.01 19.53
CA THR A 21 30.35 -19.40 19.02
C THR A 21 31.38 -18.31 19.36
N ARG A 22 32.46 -18.68 20.05
CA ARG A 22 33.60 -17.80 20.34
C ARG A 22 34.57 -17.78 19.14
N ASP A 23 34.94 -16.60 18.70
CA ASP A 23 36.08 -16.37 17.79
C ASP A 23 37.40 -16.38 18.60
N PRO A 24 38.57 -16.77 18.05
CA PRO A 24 39.82 -16.98 18.80
C PRO A 24 40.41 -15.73 19.47
N GLY A 25 39.77 -14.56 19.31
CA GLY A 25 40.19 -13.28 19.89
C GLY A 25 39.36 -12.78 21.08
N GLY A 26 38.42 -13.56 21.61
CA GLY A 26 37.76 -13.26 22.90
C GLY A 26 36.85 -12.02 22.95
N ARG A 27 36.38 -11.48 21.82
CA ARG A 27 35.46 -10.33 21.79
C ARG A 27 34.01 -10.77 21.55
N VAL A 28 33.12 -10.40 22.47
CA VAL A 28 31.65 -10.53 22.30
C VAL A 28 31.15 -9.27 21.59
N LYS A 29 30.60 -9.40 20.38
CA LYS A 29 29.83 -8.34 19.73
C LYS A 29 28.35 -8.56 20.01
N CYS A 30 27.72 -7.65 20.75
CA CYS A 30 26.28 -7.58 20.91
C CYS A 30 25.78 -6.37 20.09
N ASN A 31 25.22 -6.60 18.91
CA ASN A 31 24.57 -5.54 18.14
C ASN A 31 23.13 -5.39 18.66
N GLN A 32 22.94 -4.61 19.72
CA GLN A 32 21.63 -4.09 20.08
C GLN A 32 21.26 -2.98 19.08
N VAL A 33 20.26 -3.25 18.24
CA VAL A 33 19.52 -2.19 17.54
C VAL A 33 18.57 -1.58 18.57
N ALA A 34 18.91 -0.40 19.08
CA ALA A 34 18.05 0.37 19.96
C ALA A 34 16.86 0.92 19.15
N ILE A 35 15.68 0.35 19.35
CA ILE A 35 14.43 0.93 18.85
C ILE A 35 14.03 2.05 19.81
N VAL A 36 14.22 3.30 19.37
CA VAL A 36 13.70 4.48 20.07
C VAL A 36 12.18 4.52 19.86
N LYS A 37 11.41 4.08 20.85
CA LYS A 37 9.97 4.37 20.94
C LYS A 37 9.79 5.77 21.52
N THR A 38 9.36 6.72 20.68
CA THR A 38 8.84 8.01 21.13
C THR A 38 7.45 7.79 21.73
N VAL A 39 7.34 7.79 23.06
CA VAL A 39 6.06 7.81 23.77
C VAL A 39 5.65 9.27 23.97
N HIS A 40 4.59 9.70 23.30
CA HIS A 40 3.92 10.96 23.61
C HIS A 40 3.11 10.77 24.90
N LEU A 41 3.57 11.34 26.01
CA LEU A 41 2.80 11.48 27.24
C LEU A 41 2.15 12.86 27.28
N SER A 42 0.83 12.89 27.09
CA SER A 42 -0.02 14.00 27.48
C SER A 42 -0.54 13.71 28.88
N TYR A 43 -0.11 14.45 29.90
CA TYR A 43 -0.79 14.47 31.20
C TYR A 43 -0.80 15.89 31.78
N GLY A 44 -2.02 16.42 31.93
CA GLY A 44 -2.31 17.52 32.83
C GLY A 44 -2.22 17.05 34.27
N PHE A 45 -1.64 17.89 35.13
CA PHE A 45 -1.51 17.63 36.56
C PHE A 45 -2.21 18.76 37.32
N ALA A 46 -3.20 18.36 38.11
CA ALA A 46 -3.75 19.15 39.20
C ALA A 46 -3.42 18.44 40.52
N MET A 47 -3.18 19.26 41.54
CA MET A 47 -3.34 19.01 42.97
C MET A 47 -2.20 18.43 43.83
N HIS A 48 -1.93 19.25 44.85
CA HIS A 48 -1.66 18.97 46.26
C HIS A 48 -0.27 18.54 46.76
N HIS A 49 0.29 19.47 47.55
CA HIS A 49 1.28 19.34 48.61
C HIS A 49 0.93 18.23 49.62
N LEU A 50 1.92 17.43 50.03
CA LEU A 50 2.38 17.32 51.43
C LEU A 50 3.64 16.41 51.56
N PHE A 51 4.74 17.01 52.03
CA PHE A 51 5.76 16.58 53.00
C PHE A 51 6.33 15.13 53.08
N GLY A 52 7.67 15.09 53.18
CA GLY A 52 8.47 14.16 54.03
C GLY A 52 9.42 13.24 53.24
N LEU A 53 10.72 13.51 53.08
CA LEU A 53 11.88 13.55 54.02
C LEU A 53 12.80 12.32 53.85
N CYS A 54 14.12 12.59 53.93
CA CYS A 54 15.29 11.70 53.96
C CYS A 54 15.68 11.04 52.61
N GLY A 55 16.87 11.25 52.03
CA GLY A 55 18.11 11.85 52.50
C GLY A 55 19.24 10.87 52.25
N PHE A 56 20.04 11.06 51.19
CA PHE A 56 21.42 10.58 51.03
C PHE A 56 21.93 11.09 49.67
N PHE A 57 22.65 12.20 49.65
CA PHE A 57 23.41 12.61 48.45
C PHE A 57 24.84 12.96 48.86
N ALA A 58 25.74 12.06 48.47
CA ALA A 58 27.17 12.26 48.55
C ALA A 58 27.60 13.28 47.49
N PHE A 59 28.46 14.18 47.96
CA PHE A 59 29.08 15.30 47.29
C PHE A 59 29.98 14.83 46.15
N CYS A 60 29.56 15.02 44.89
CA CYS A 60 30.42 14.84 43.73
C CYS A 60 30.55 16.18 42.99
N ARG A 61 31.79 16.70 42.95
CA ARG A 61 32.22 17.99 42.39
C ARG A 61 31.57 18.27 41.03
N ALA A 62 30.77 19.34 40.96
CA ALA A 62 30.36 19.97 39.72
C ALA A 62 31.56 20.70 39.08
N GLN A 63 32.27 20.04 38.16
CA GLN A 63 33.11 20.74 37.21
C GLN A 63 32.21 21.28 36.10
N ARG A 64 32.16 22.61 35.95
CA ARG A 64 31.45 23.30 34.87
C ARG A 64 32.11 22.94 33.54
N VAL A 65 31.47 22.06 32.77
CA VAL A 65 31.77 21.92 31.33
C VAL A 65 31.00 23.03 30.61
N PRO A 66 31.66 23.89 29.82
CA PRO A 66 30.97 24.97 29.11
C PRO A 66 29.98 24.41 28.09
N SER A 67 28.75 24.94 28.13
CA SER A 67 27.69 24.62 27.17
C SER A 67 28.06 25.15 25.78
N GLN A 68 28.71 24.30 24.98
CA GLN A 68 28.76 24.55 23.55
C GLN A 68 27.36 24.35 22.99
N ARG A 69 26.76 25.44 22.51
CA ARG A 69 25.56 25.40 21.66
C ARG A 69 25.91 24.58 20.41
N VAL A 70 25.47 23.33 20.38
CA VAL A 70 25.44 22.53 19.16
C VAL A 70 24.39 23.18 18.26
N ALA A 71 24.83 23.87 17.21
CA ALA A 71 23.97 24.37 16.16
C ALA A 71 23.18 23.18 15.57
N PRO A 72 21.88 23.33 15.23
CA PRO A 72 21.14 22.27 14.60
C PRO A 72 21.81 21.95 13.27
N GLN A 73 22.49 20.79 13.21
CA GLN A 73 22.96 20.26 11.95
C GLN A 73 21.72 20.02 11.10
N ARG A 74 21.67 20.75 9.97
CA ARG A 74 20.64 20.62 8.94
C ARG A 74 20.35 19.14 8.77
N ALA A 75 19.09 18.75 9.02
CA ALA A 75 18.57 17.44 8.65
C ALA A 75 18.86 17.27 7.15
N GLY A 76 19.94 16.54 6.84
CA GLY A 76 20.35 16.28 5.49
C GLY A 76 19.22 15.57 4.76
N GLN A 77 19.11 15.85 3.47
CA GLN A 77 18.25 15.17 2.51
C GLN A 77 18.60 13.68 2.43
N TRP A 78 18.29 12.90 3.47
CA TRP A 78 18.49 11.45 3.53
C TRP A 78 17.22 10.69 3.13
N GLY A 79 16.45 11.22 2.18
CA GLY A 79 15.15 10.65 1.80
C GLY A 79 15.06 10.14 0.36
N ARG A 80 15.78 10.75 -0.59
CA ARG A 80 15.59 10.47 -2.03
C ARG A 80 16.75 9.74 -2.71
N GLY A 81 17.97 9.86 -2.18
CA GLY A 81 19.15 9.23 -2.77
C GLY A 81 19.33 7.75 -2.43
N PHE A 82 18.80 7.29 -1.29
CA PHE A 82 19.06 5.94 -0.79
C PHE A 82 18.29 4.85 -1.57
N ILE A 83 17.13 5.18 -2.14
CA ILE A 83 16.30 4.24 -2.91
C ILE A 83 16.98 3.89 -4.25
N ARG A 84 17.72 4.82 -4.87
CA ARG A 84 18.37 4.61 -6.16
C ARG A 84 19.54 3.63 -6.11
N LEU A 85 20.13 3.41 -4.94
CA LEU A 85 21.29 2.53 -4.73
C LEU A 85 20.94 1.04 -4.59
N LEU A 86 19.66 0.69 -4.41
CA LEU A 86 19.21 -0.70 -4.26
C LEU A 86 18.60 -1.32 -5.52
N GLY A 87 18.59 -0.63 -6.67
CA GLY A 87 18.03 -1.18 -7.91
C GLY A 87 16.52 -1.50 -7.84
N VAL A 88 15.84 -1.08 -6.78
CA VAL A 88 14.38 -1.20 -6.66
C VAL A 88 13.77 -0.14 -7.56
N ASN A 89 13.32 -0.56 -8.75
CA ASN A 89 12.39 0.25 -9.53
C ASN A 89 11.19 0.54 -8.63
N GLN A 90 10.88 1.82 -8.42
CA GLN A 90 9.69 2.21 -7.66
C GLN A 90 8.45 1.65 -8.36
N ILE A 91 7.65 0.89 -7.63
CA ILE A 91 6.37 0.38 -8.12
C ILE A 91 5.46 1.58 -8.32
N LYS A 92 4.95 1.75 -9.54
CA LYS A 92 3.97 2.78 -9.88
C LYS A 92 2.66 2.13 -10.29
N ILE A 93 1.55 2.65 -9.77
CA ILE A 93 0.20 2.17 -10.09
C ILE A 93 -0.63 3.34 -10.60
N GLY A 94 -1.17 3.22 -11.81
CA GLY A 94 -2.06 4.22 -12.41
C GLY A 94 -3.49 4.02 -11.96
N ILE A 95 -4.17 5.09 -11.55
CA ILE A 95 -5.58 5.08 -11.16
C ILE A 95 -6.31 6.11 -12.02
N VAL A 96 -7.17 5.66 -12.93
CA VAL A 96 -7.85 6.53 -13.89
C VAL A 96 -9.34 6.55 -13.62
N THR A 97 -9.84 7.67 -13.12
CA THR A 97 -11.28 7.90 -13.04
C THR A 97 -11.77 8.49 -14.36
N VAL A 98 -12.64 7.75 -15.03
CA VAL A 98 -13.31 8.18 -16.27
C VAL A 98 -14.72 8.63 -15.91
N SER A 99 -14.94 9.93 -15.88
CA SER A 99 -16.28 10.50 -15.74
C SER A 99 -16.36 11.95 -16.21
N ASP A 100 -17.28 12.19 -17.14
CA ASP A 100 -17.74 13.49 -17.59
C ASP A 100 -18.13 14.44 -16.45
N ARG A 101 -18.86 13.95 -15.46
CA ARG A 101 -19.41 14.78 -14.37
C ARG A 101 -18.35 15.09 -13.32
N ALA A 102 -17.53 14.10 -12.94
CA ALA A 102 -16.45 14.33 -11.98
C ALA A 102 -15.37 15.25 -12.58
N SER A 103 -15.02 15.07 -13.86
CA SER A 103 -14.06 15.95 -14.54
C SER A 103 -14.54 17.40 -14.66
N ARG A 104 -15.86 17.63 -14.76
CA ARG A 104 -16.46 18.98 -14.70
C ARG A 104 -16.69 19.51 -13.28
N GLY A 105 -16.38 18.73 -12.24
CA GLY A 105 -16.57 19.13 -10.85
C GLY A 105 -18.04 19.10 -10.38
N GLU A 106 -18.94 18.45 -11.13
CA GLU A 106 -20.35 18.33 -10.75
C GLU A 106 -20.55 17.40 -9.55
N TYR A 107 -19.65 16.43 -9.36
CA TYR A 107 -19.59 15.61 -8.16
C TYR A 107 -18.15 15.22 -7.80
N VAL A 108 -17.93 14.85 -6.53
CA VAL A 108 -16.63 14.40 -6.01
C VAL A 108 -16.37 12.95 -6.40
N ASP A 109 -15.23 12.68 -7.03
CA ASP A 109 -14.78 11.31 -7.33
C ASP A 109 -14.67 10.48 -6.04
N ARG A 110 -15.38 9.34 -6.02
CA ARG A 110 -15.31 8.34 -4.96
C ARG A 110 -14.68 7.03 -5.42
N GLY A 111 -14.56 6.82 -6.73
CA GLY A 111 -14.01 5.58 -7.29
C GLY A 111 -12.50 5.54 -7.16
N GLY A 112 -11.82 6.61 -7.56
CA GLY A 112 -10.36 6.73 -7.44
C GLY A 112 -9.87 6.53 -5.99
N PRO A 113 -10.43 7.26 -5.01
CA PRO A 113 -10.10 7.04 -3.60
C PRO A 113 -10.37 5.61 -3.11
N ALA A 114 -11.49 4.99 -3.50
CA ALA A 114 -11.81 3.62 -3.09
C ALA A 114 -10.80 2.59 -3.61
N ILE A 115 -10.31 2.76 -4.85
CA ILE A 115 -9.24 1.91 -5.40
C ILE A 115 -7.95 2.11 -4.59
N LEU A 116 -7.59 3.36 -4.30
CA LEU A 116 -6.38 3.67 -3.56
C LEU A 116 -6.40 3.07 -2.15
N ASP A 117 -7.52 3.21 -1.46
CA ASP A 117 -7.73 2.65 -0.12
C ASP A 117 -7.60 1.11 -0.15
N TYR A 118 -8.23 0.45 -1.13
CA TYR A 118 -8.10 -0.99 -1.32
C TYR A 118 -6.64 -1.43 -1.53
N LEU A 119 -5.91 -0.74 -2.40
CA LEU A 119 -4.51 -1.05 -2.69
C LEU A 119 -3.63 -0.85 -1.46
N HIS A 120 -3.86 0.21 -0.69
CA HIS A 120 -3.13 0.44 0.57
C HIS A 120 -3.48 -0.57 1.66
N ASP A 121 -4.67 -1.15 1.65
CA ASP A 121 -5.05 -2.22 2.57
C ASP A 121 -4.37 -3.56 2.20
N VAL A 122 -4.38 -3.91 0.91
CA VAL A 122 -3.92 -5.21 0.42
C VAL A 122 -2.41 -5.28 0.19
N LEU A 123 -1.76 -4.22 -0.28
CA LEU A 123 -0.34 -4.26 -0.63
C LEU A 123 0.57 -4.03 0.59
N MET A 124 1.59 -4.87 0.68
CA MET A 124 2.74 -4.68 1.56
C MET A 124 3.86 -3.90 0.85
N SER A 125 4.00 -4.11 -0.47
CA SER A 125 4.98 -3.36 -1.27
C SER A 125 4.67 -1.86 -1.29
N PRO A 126 5.65 -0.98 -1.05
CA PRO A 126 5.44 0.45 -1.25
C PRO A 126 5.27 0.76 -2.74
N PHE A 127 4.30 1.60 -3.06
CA PHE A 127 4.01 2.02 -4.43
C PHE A 127 3.70 3.52 -4.49
N GLU A 128 3.92 4.11 -5.66
CA GLU A 128 3.53 5.49 -6.00
C GLU A 128 2.22 5.45 -6.80
N PRO A 129 1.12 6.01 -6.27
CA PRO A 129 -0.13 6.13 -7.02
C PRO A 129 -0.08 7.32 -7.99
N LEU A 130 -0.41 7.08 -9.26
CA LEU A 130 -0.54 8.11 -10.28
C LEU A 130 -2.00 8.24 -10.70
N SER A 131 -2.71 9.14 -10.03
CA SER A 131 -4.13 9.38 -10.29
C SER A 131 -4.35 10.30 -11.51
N ARG A 132 -5.39 10.00 -12.28
CA ARG A 132 -5.88 10.83 -13.39
C ARG A 132 -7.41 10.89 -13.32
N LEU A 133 -7.98 12.06 -13.53
CA LEU A 133 -9.42 12.28 -13.67
C LEU A 133 -9.68 12.87 -15.05
N ILE A 134 -10.45 12.16 -15.87
CA ILE A 134 -10.69 12.52 -17.27
C ILE A 134 -12.16 12.35 -17.67
N ALA A 135 -12.56 13.03 -18.75
CA ALA A 135 -13.87 12.89 -19.36
C ALA A 135 -14.00 11.57 -20.15
N ASP A 136 -15.24 11.19 -20.49
CA ASP A 136 -15.58 9.98 -21.26
C ASP A 136 -15.31 10.20 -22.77
N GLU A 137 -14.05 10.47 -23.12
CA GLU A 137 -13.59 10.66 -24.50
C GLU A 137 -12.53 9.62 -24.87
N GLN A 138 -12.76 8.87 -25.95
CA GLN A 138 -11.99 7.67 -26.25
C GLN A 138 -10.50 7.96 -26.45
N SER A 139 -10.19 8.93 -27.31
CA SER A 139 -8.81 9.36 -27.56
C SER A 139 -8.11 9.84 -26.29
N ARG A 140 -8.84 10.46 -25.35
CA ARG A 140 -8.28 10.92 -24.09
C ARG A 140 -7.98 9.77 -23.15
N ILE A 141 -8.87 8.77 -23.06
CA ILE A 141 -8.64 7.55 -22.28
C ILE A 141 -7.43 6.81 -22.84
N GLU A 142 -7.38 6.58 -24.15
CA GLU A 142 -6.26 5.92 -24.83
C GLU A 142 -4.93 6.64 -24.53
N GLN A 143 -4.87 7.96 -24.71
CA GLN A 143 -3.67 8.76 -24.46
C GLN A 143 -3.18 8.61 -23.02
N VAL A 144 -4.08 8.66 -22.04
CA VAL A 144 -3.72 8.53 -20.62
C VAL A 144 -3.25 7.12 -20.28
N LEU A 145 -3.90 6.09 -20.81
CA LEU A 145 -3.47 4.71 -20.62
C LEU A 145 -2.07 4.48 -21.21
N ILE A 146 -1.80 5.01 -22.40
CA ILE A 146 -0.49 4.97 -23.04
C ILE A 146 0.55 5.74 -22.22
N GLU A 147 0.26 6.96 -21.77
CA GLU A 147 1.15 7.76 -20.92
C GLU A 147 1.55 6.99 -19.65
N LEU A 148 0.57 6.42 -18.95
CA LEU A 148 0.80 5.70 -17.70
C LEU A 148 1.65 4.44 -17.91
N CYS A 149 1.42 3.68 -18.98
CA CYS A 149 2.20 2.47 -19.26
C CYS A 149 3.59 2.81 -19.82
N ASP A 150 3.67 3.68 -20.81
CA ASP A 150 4.87 3.84 -21.63
C ASP A 150 5.82 4.89 -21.06
N GLN A 151 5.31 5.97 -20.50
CA GLN A 151 6.12 7.09 -20.00
C GLN A 151 6.34 6.95 -18.50
N GLU A 152 5.26 6.75 -17.75
CA GLU A 152 5.35 6.63 -16.30
C GLU A 152 5.82 5.26 -15.83
N LYS A 153 5.72 4.23 -16.67
CA LYS A 153 6.10 2.85 -16.38
C LYS A 153 5.28 2.24 -15.23
N CYS A 154 3.99 2.55 -15.16
CA CYS A 154 3.06 1.88 -14.25
C CYS A 154 3.00 0.39 -14.57
N CYS A 155 3.26 -0.48 -13.61
CA CYS A 155 3.12 -1.93 -13.82
C CYS A 155 1.66 -2.40 -13.77
N PHE A 156 0.80 -1.58 -13.16
CA PHE A 156 -0.62 -1.84 -13.04
C PHE A 156 -1.36 -0.52 -13.26
N VAL A 157 -2.36 -0.52 -14.13
CA VAL A 157 -3.23 0.62 -14.40
C VAL A 157 -4.67 0.17 -14.22
N VAL A 158 -5.43 0.92 -13.45
CA VAL A 158 -6.80 0.58 -13.11
C VAL A 158 -7.69 1.73 -13.51
N THR A 159 -8.77 1.45 -14.25
CA THR A 159 -9.77 2.45 -14.60
C THR A 159 -11.05 2.25 -13.78
N THR A 160 -11.78 3.33 -13.51
CA THR A 160 -13.11 3.27 -12.89
C THR A 160 -14.08 4.18 -13.64
N GLY A 161 -15.24 3.63 -14.01
CA GLY A 161 -16.26 4.31 -14.81
C GLY A 161 -16.27 3.87 -16.28
N GLY A 162 -17.29 4.31 -17.02
CA GLY A 162 -17.37 4.15 -18.49
C GLY A 162 -17.43 2.71 -19.03
N THR A 163 -17.92 1.73 -18.26
CA THR A 163 -17.94 0.28 -18.61
C THR A 163 -19.34 -0.32 -18.76
N GLY A 164 -20.38 0.51 -18.70
CA GLY A 164 -21.77 0.10 -18.90
C GLY A 164 -22.16 -0.12 -20.38
N PRO A 165 -23.46 -0.30 -20.66
CA PRO A 165 -23.97 -0.50 -22.01
C PRO A 165 -24.33 0.81 -22.74
N THR A 166 -24.10 1.99 -22.14
CA THR A 166 -24.53 3.25 -22.75
C THR A 166 -23.56 3.68 -23.85
N ARG A 167 -24.01 4.57 -24.75
CA ARG A 167 -23.16 5.09 -25.85
C ARG A 167 -21.92 5.86 -25.38
N ARG A 168 -21.90 6.34 -24.14
CA ARG A 168 -20.77 7.05 -23.54
C ARG A 168 -19.82 6.11 -22.79
N ASP A 169 -20.23 4.87 -22.54
CA ASP A 169 -19.41 3.87 -21.87
C ASP A 169 -18.43 3.22 -22.87
N ILE A 170 -17.30 3.91 -23.06
CA ILE A 170 -16.28 3.61 -24.08
C ILE A 170 -14.91 3.22 -23.49
N THR A 171 -14.83 3.01 -22.18
CA THR A 171 -13.57 2.64 -21.51
C THR A 171 -13.05 1.26 -21.94
N PRO A 172 -13.89 0.23 -22.14
CA PRO A 172 -13.46 -1.06 -22.69
C PRO A 172 -12.85 -0.93 -24.09
N GLU A 173 -13.47 -0.14 -24.98
CA GLU A 173 -12.98 0.12 -26.33
C GLU A 173 -11.60 0.77 -26.31
N ALA A 174 -11.44 1.84 -25.52
CA ALA A 174 -10.15 2.49 -25.36
C ALA A 174 -9.08 1.54 -24.80
N THR A 175 -9.47 0.63 -23.89
CA THR A 175 -8.57 -0.38 -23.32
C THR A 175 -8.15 -1.40 -24.36
N GLU A 176 -9.08 -1.91 -25.16
CA GLU A 176 -8.81 -2.85 -26.25
C GLU A 176 -7.86 -2.27 -27.30
N VAL A 177 -8.02 -0.99 -27.64
CA VAL A 177 -7.17 -0.30 -28.63
C VAL A 177 -5.71 -0.20 -28.18
N VAL A 178 -5.46 0.03 -26.88
CA VAL A 178 -4.10 0.26 -26.37
C VAL A 178 -3.37 -1.00 -25.93
N CYS A 179 -4.08 -2.11 -25.74
CA CYS A 179 -3.50 -3.36 -25.27
C CYS A 179 -2.92 -4.20 -26.41
N ASP A 180 -1.74 -4.78 -26.17
CA ASP A 180 -1.11 -5.75 -27.08
C ASP A 180 -1.80 -7.12 -27.00
N LYS A 181 -2.36 -7.44 -25.83
CA LYS A 181 -3.03 -8.73 -25.56
C LYS A 181 -4.15 -8.57 -24.55
N MET A 182 -5.34 -9.00 -24.91
CA MET A 182 -6.49 -9.02 -24.00
C MET A 182 -6.47 -10.23 -23.06
N MET A 183 -7.02 -10.05 -21.86
CA MET A 183 -7.08 -11.05 -20.78
C MET A 183 -8.56 -11.32 -20.40
N PRO A 184 -9.32 -12.03 -21.25
CA PRO A 184 -10.78 -12.17 -21.10
C PRO A 184 -11.22 -12.78 -19.77
N GLY A 185 -10.39 -13.64 -19.16
CA GLY A 185 -10.67 -14.27 -17.87
C GLY A 185 -10.90 -13.27 -16.72
N PHE A 186 -10.33 -12.06 -16.78
CA PHE A 186 -10.63 -11.01 -15.79
C PHE A 186 -12.08 -10.52 -15.92
N GLY A 187 -12.53 -10.24 -17.15
CA GLY A 187 -13.91 -9.79 -17.39
C GLY A 187 -14.93 -10.86 -17.01
N GLU A 188 -14.64 -12.12 -17.31
CA GLU A 188 -15.46 -13.27 -16.92
C GLU A 188 -15.57 -13.39 -15.39
N GLN A 189 -14.44 -13.33 -14.68
CA GLN A 189 -14.41 -13.48 -13.23
C GLN A 189 -15.08 -12.30 -12.51
N MET A 190 -14.86 -11.06 -12.97
CA MET A 190 -15.52 -9.88 -12.40
C MET A 190 -17.05 -9.94 -12.58
N ARG A 191 -17.54 -10.33 -13.76
CA ARG A 191 -18.98 -10.50 -14.00
C ARG A 191 -19.56 -11.63 -13.16
N LYS A 192 -18.85 -12.76 -13.05
CA LYS A 192 -19.29 -13.90 -12.22
C LYS A 192 -19.45 -13.49 -10.76
N ALA A 193 -18.43 -12.86 -10.16
CA ALA A 193 -18.49 -12.39 -8.78
C ALA A 193 -19.60 -11.36 -8.58
N SER A 194 -19.76 -10.43 -9.52
CA SER A 194 -20.81 -9.41 -9.44
C SER A 194 -22.23 -9.99 -9.58
N LEU A 195 -22.39 -11.08 -10.34
CA LEU A 195 -23.69 -11.73 -10.58
C LEU A 195 -24.28 -12.37 -9.31
N GLU A 196 -23.43 -12.76 -8.37
CA GLU A 196 -23.85 -13.26 -7.05
C GLU A 196 -24.52 -12.16 -6.21
N ILE A 197 -24.26 -10.88 -6.52
CA ILE A 197 -24.76 -9.71 -5.79
C ILE A 197 -25.89 -9.02 -6.56
N VAL A 198 -25.71 -8.80 -7.87
CA VAL A 198 -26.67 -8.07 -8.71
C VAL A 198 -26.92 -8.79 -10.05
N PRO A 199 -28.19 -9.05 -10.42
CA PRO A 199 -28.53 -9.71 -11.70
C PRO A 199 -28.07 -8.93 -12.95
N THR A 200 -27.95 -7.61 -12.84
CA THR A 200 -27.55 -6.73 -13.95
C THR A 200 -26.05 -6.76 -14.24
N ALA A 201 -25.26 -7.55 -13.50
CA ALA A 201 -23.82 -7.72 -13.74
C ALA A 201 -23.48 -8.16 -15.17
N ILE A 202 -24.40 -8.86 -15.84
CA ILE A 202 -24.24 -9.31 -17.23
C ILE A 202 -24.10 -8.15 -18.24
N LEU A 203 -24.54 -6.94 -17.88
CA LEU A 203 -24.45 -5.75 -18.74
C LEU A 203 -23.07 -5.09 -18.70
N SER A 204 -22.21 -5.51 -17.77
CA SER A 204 -20.86 -4.97 -17.61
C SER A 204 -19.96 -5.39 -18.78
N ARG A 205 -19.30 -4.40 -19.37
CA ARG A 205 -18.32 -4.59 -20.44
C ARG A 205 -16.88 -4.51 -19.95
N GLN A 206 -16.66 -4.61 -18.64
CA GLN A 206 -15.32 -4.60 -18.04
C GLN A 206 -14.42 -5.67 -18.67
N THR A 207 -13.17 -5.28 -18.90
CA THR A 207 -12.14 -6.14 -19.46
C THR A 207 -10.79 -5.84 -18.80
N ALA A 208 -9.78 -6.60 -19.20
CA ALA A 208 -8.39 -6.38 -18.83
C ALA A 208 -7.49 -6.72 -20.01
N GLY A 209 -6.33 -6.09 -20.08
CA GLY A 209 -5.35 -6.37 -21.12
C GLY A 209 -3.95 -5.97 -20.69
N ILE A 210 -2.98 -6.37 -21.50
CA ILE A 210 -1.56 -6.14 -21.27
C ILE A 210 -1.06 -5.15 -22.31
N ARG A 211 -0.30 -4.15 -21.86
CA ARG A 211 0.48 -3.25 -22.71
C ARG A 211 1.93 -3.27 -22.24
N GLY A 212 2.85 -3.80 -23.03
CA GLY A 212 4.24 -3.99 -22.61
C GLY A 212 4.36 -4.79 -21.31
N SER A 213 4.89 -4.18 -20.25
CA SER A 213 5.01 -4.75 -18.90
C SER A 213 3.95 -4.25 -17.91
N SER A 214 2.83 -3.73 -18.44
CA SER A 214 1.72 -3.14 -17.67
C SER A 214 0.45 -3.97 -17.84
N LEU A 215 -0.21 -4.29 -16.72
CA LEU A 215 -1.57 -4.81 -16.72
C LEU A 215 -2.57 -3.64 -16.61
N ILE A 216 -3.56 -3.58 -17.50
CA ILE A 216 -4.66 -2.63 -17.48
C ILE A 216 -5.95 -3.38 -17.09
N LEU A 217 -6.69 -2.88 -16.10
CA LEU A 217 -7.94 -3.48 -15.61
C LEU A 217 -9.05 -2.43 -15.51
N ASN A 218 -10.24 -2.72 -16.06
CA ASN A 218 -11.39 -1.85 -15.92
C ASN A 218 -12.30 -2.29 -14.75
N LEU A 219 -12.54 -1.39 -13.81
CA LEU A 219 -13.36 -1.60 -12.63
C LEU A 219 -14.72 -0.87 -12.73
N PRO A 220 -15.71 -1.24 -11.90
CA PRO A 220 -16.99 -0.54 -11.86
C PRO A 220 -16.84 0.85 -11.23
N GLY A 221 -17.83 1.72 -11.42
CA GLY A 221 -17.80 3.09 -10.87
C GLY A 221 -18.21 3.22 -9.39
N LYS A 222 -18.84 2.20 -8.80
CA LYS A 222 -19.35 2.27 -7.42
C LYS A 222 -18.30 1.71 -6.43
N PRO A 223 -17.96 2.44 -5.34
CA PRO A 223 -16.96 1.98 -4.35
C PRO A 223 -17.16 0.56 -3.82
N ALA A 224 -18.40 0.17 -3.50
CA ALA A 224 -18.68 -1.19 -3.04
C ALA A 224 -18.32 -2.25 -4.10
N ALA A 225 -18.80 -2.04 -5.34
CA ALA A 225 -18.53 -2.95 -6.45
C ALA A 225 -17.03 -2.99 -6.84
N ILE A 226 -16.30 -1.89 -6.63
CA ILE A 226 -14.83 -1.85 -6.84
C ILE A 226 -14.16 -2.85 -5.92
N SER A 227 -14.51 -2.83 -4.62
CA SER A 227 -13.97 -3.77 -3.64
C SER A 227 -14.31 -5.21 -4.02
N ASP A 228 -15.58 -5.49 -4.35
CA ASP A 228 -16.02 -6.84 -4.71
C ASP A 228 -15.28 -7.40 -5.93
N CYS A 229 -15.12 -6.58 -6.99
CA CYS A 229 -14.37 -6.96 -8.17
C CYS A 229 -12.90 -7.20 -7.87
N LEU A 230 -12.27 -6.33 -7.09
CA LEU A 230 -10.86 -6.47 -6.73
C LEU A 230 -10.61 -7.72 -5.87
N GLU A 231 -11.45 -8.02 -4.88
CA GLU A 231 -11.37 -9.29 -4.12
C GLU A 231 -11.38 -10.51 -5.04
N ALA A 232 -12.21 -10.48 -6.09
CA ALA A 232 -12.35 -11.61 -7.00
C ALA A 232 -11.14 -11.84 -7.92
N VAL A 233 -10.39 -10.79 -8.28
CA VAL A 233 -9.33 -10.88 -9.32
C VAL A 233 -7.93 -10.57 -8.82
N PHE A 234 -7.78 -9.81 -7.73
CA PHE A 234 -6.48 -9.42 -7.21
C PHE A 234 -5.56 -10.58 -6.83
N PRO A 235 -6.04 -11.76 -6.38
CA PRO A 235 -5.16 -12.91 -6.12
C PRO A 235 -4.29 -13.35 -7.32
N ALA A 236 -4.72 -13.07 -8.55
CA ALA A 236 -3.98 -13.39 -9.77
C ALA A 236 -3.08 -12.23 -10.27
N ILE A 237 -3.34 -10.99 -9.85
CA ILE A 237 -2.68 -9.79 -10.40
C ILE A 237 -1.17 -9.79 -10.14
N PRO A 238 -0.66 -10.06 -8.91
CA PRO A 238 0.78 -10.04 -8.66
C PRO A 238 1.56 -11.01 -9.54
N TYR A 239 1.04 -12.22 -9.75
CA TYR A 239 1.69 -13.20 -10.61
C TYR A 239 1.59 -12.83 -12.10
N CYS A 240 0.45 -12.26 -12.53
CA CYS A 240 0.33 -11.73 -13.88
C CYS A 240 1.40 -10.65 -14.17
N ILE A 241 1.65 -9.76 -13.21
CA ILE A 241 2.67 -8.72 -13.31
C ILE A 241 4.09 -9.32 -13.34
N ASP A 242 4.36 -10.35 -12.52
CA ASP A 242 5.63 -11.08 -12.56
C ASP A 242 5.86 -11.69 -13.96
N LEU A 243 4.84 -12.28 -14.59
CA LEU A 243 4.93 -12.92 -15.91
C LEU A 243 5.20 -11.96 -17.07
N ILE A 244 4.70 -10.73 -17.00
CA ILE A 244 4.90 -9.70 -18.03
C ILE A 244 6.17 -8.88 -17.81
N GLY A 245 7.04 -9.30 -16.87
CA GLY A 245 8.32 -8.63 -16.58
C GLY A 245 8.18 -7.36 -15.76
N GLY A 246 7.08 -7.19 -15.03
CA GLY A 246 6.88 -6.11 -14.08
C GLY A 246 7.59 -6.34 -12.73
N PRO A 247 7.50 -5.38 -11.81
CA PRO A 247 8.02 -5.51 -10.46
C PRO A 247 7.16 -6.44 -9.61
N SER A 248 7.77 -7.10 -8.63
CA SER A 248 7.09 -8.05 -7.77
C SER A 248 6.20 -7.37 -6.73
N LEU A 249 4.87 -7.54 -6.85
CA LEU A 249 3.91 -7.04 -5.86
C LEU A 249 3.73 -8.04 -4.71
N ARG A 250 3.95 -7.60 -3.47
CA ARG A 250 3.70 -8.40 -2.27
C ARG A 250 2.42 -7.93 -1.58
N THR A 251 1.55 -8.87 -1.25
CA THR A 251 0.31 -8.62 -0.52
C THR A 251 0.51 -8.88 0.97
N ARG A 252 -0.33 -8.28 1.80
CA ARG A 252 -0.45 -8.63 3.21
C ARG A 252 -1.23 -9.92 3.30
N GLU A 253 -0.55 -11.02 3.63
CA GLU A 253 -1.16 -12.36 3.66
C GLU A 253 -2.39 -12.45 4.59
N ALA A 254 -2.40 -11.67 5.69
CA ALA A 254 -3.55 -11.58 6.58
C ALA A 254 -4.80 -10.99 5.91
N ARG A 255 -4.65 -10.27 4.79
CA ARG A 255 -5.75 -9.64 4.05
C ARG A 255 -6.09 -10.37 2.76
N LEU A 256 -5.07 -10.73 1.97
CA LEU A 256 -5.24 -11.39 0.68
C LEU A 256 -3.97 -12.16 0.32
N VAL A 257 -4.14 -13.45 0.01
CA VAL A 257 -3.04 -14.32 -0.43
C VAL A 257 -2.96 -14.28 -1.96
N ALA A 258 -1.90 -13.66 -2.49
CA ALA A 258 -1.61 -13.68 -3.91
C ALA A 258 -0.99 -15.02 -4.31
N PHE A 259 -1.64 -15.74 -5.21
CA PHE A 259 -1.18 -17.06 -5.61
C PHE A 259 0.00 -16.97 -6.58
N ARG A 260 1.07 -17.71 -6.27
CA ARG A 260 2.22 -17.92 -7.16
C ARG A 260 2.48 -19.43 -7.28
N PRO A 261 2.45 -20.01 -8.50
CA PRO A 261 2.82 -21.40 -8.69
C PRO A 261 4.23 -21.68 -8.17
N LYS A 262 4.43 -22.85 -7.55
CA LYS A 262 5.78 -23.30 -7.18
C LYS A 262 6.55 -23.58 -8.47
N SER A 263 7.79 -23.12 -8.56
CA SER A 263 8.69 -23.50 -9.65
C SER A 263 8.83 -25.03 -9.67
N SER A 264 8.41 -25.63 -10.79
CA SER A 264 8.59 -27.05 -11.09
C SER A 264 10.06 -27.38 -11.37
#